data_AF-A0A6G4RFQ1-F1
#
_entry.id   AF-A0A6G4RFQ1-F1
#
_cell.length_a   1.000
_cell.length_b   1.000
_cell.length_c   1.000
_cell.angle_alpha   90.00
_cell.angle_beta   90.00
_cell.angle_gamma   90.00
#
_symmetry.space_group_name_H-M   'P 1'
#
loop_
_entity.id
_entity.type
_entity.pdbx_description
1 polymer ?
#
loop_
_entity_poly.entity_id
_entity_poly.type
_entity_poly.pdbx_seq_one_letter_code
_entity_poly.pdbx_strand_id
1 'polypeptide(L)'
;MTDPITIQWTPKTGLPRRLTFEPLEKGYRRIEREWNGSEWRHCGSEHTTDLTLHPPEDPPTLEELISQIHGTWDHPNPAVLTFTNEDTVAEINGQLRYRSPTQDGWYAVTKTDLESHLRTAGYPTIHRLSETPYNRADFTADSIPRQ
;
A
#
# COMPACT_ATOMS: atom_id res chain seq x y z
N MET A 1 4.64 -1.36 30.69
CA MET A 1 3.41 -0.77 30.11
C MET A 1 3.84 0.56 29.50
N THR A 2 3.58 0.76 28.22
CA THR A 2 3.92 2.01 27.51
C THR A 2 2.96 3.11 27.94
N ASP A 3 3.43 4.35 28.07
CA ASP A 3 2.54 5.47 28.37
C ASP A 3 1.61 5.78 27.18
N PRO A 4 0.39 6.30 27.43
CA PRO A 4 -0.50 6.70 26.37
C PRO A 4 0.06 7.88 25.57
N ILE A 5 -0.05 7.81 24.24
CA ILE A 5 0.36 8.90 23.34
C ILE A 5 -0.85 9.80 23.12
N THR A 6 -0.69 11.11 23.30
CA THR A 6 -1.76 12.09 23.05
C THR A 6 -1.32 13.13 22.02
N ILE A 7 -2.12 13.30 20.97
CA ILE A 7 -1.96 14.33 19.95
C ILE A 7 -3.18 15.25 20.03
N GLN A 8 -2.96 16.56 20.11
CA GLN A 8 -4.03 17.56 20.13
C GLN A 8 -3.75 18.63 19.08
N TRP A 9 -4.78 19.03 18.35
CA TRP A 9 -4.70 20.09 17.35
C TRP A 9 -6.02 20.83 17.23
N THR A 10 -5.98 22.05 16.70
CA THR A 10 -7.19 22.80 16.32
C THR A 10 -7.19 22.95 14.80
N PRO A 11 -8.13 22.32 14.08
CA PRO A 11 -8.21 22.47 12.62
C PRO A 11 -8.54 23.93 12.25
N LYS A 12 -8.13 24.36 11.05
CA LYS A 12 -8.45 25.72 10.54
C LYS A 12 -9.96 26.01 10.52
N THR A 13 -10.75 24.96 10.28
CA THR A 13 -12.20 24.97 10.34
C THR A 13 -12.67 23.80 11.21
N GLY A 14 -13.39 24.07 12.29
CA GLY A 14 -13.92 23.04 13.18
C GLY A 14 -13.49 23.20 14.64
N LEU A 15 -13.92 22.27 15.47
CA LEU A 15 -13.63 22.25 16.90
C LEU A 15 -12.24 21.64 17.19
N PRO A 16 -11.58 22.00 18.31
CA PRO A 16 -10.34 21.35 18.72
C PRO A 16 -10.50 19.82 18.81
N ARG A 17 -9.49 19.09 18.36
CA ARG A 17 -9.49 17.63 18.28
C ARG A 17 -8.36 17.06 19.13
N ARG A 18 -8.61 15.89 19.69
CA ARG A 18 -7.65 15.11 20.47
C ARG A 18 -7.69 13.65 20.03
N LEU A 19 -6.53 13.08 19.75
CA LEU A 19 -6.32 11.64 19.60
C LEU A 19 -5.53 11.12 20.79
N THR A 20 -6.00 10.04 21.39
CA THR A 20 -5.27 9.31 22.43
C THR A 20 -5.08 7.86 21.99
N PHE A 21 -3.85 7.35 22.07
CA PHE A 21 -3.52 5.95 21.87
C PHE A 21 -3.27 5.33 23.24
N GLU A 22 -4.26 4.59 23.74
CA GLU A 22 -4.17 3.90 25.03
C GLU A 22 -3.58 2.49 24.81
N PRO A 23 -2.51 2.10 25.52
CA PRO A 23 -1.89 0.79 25.33
C PRO A 23 -2.86 -0.33 25.70
N LEU A 24 -2.87 -1.39 24.89
CA LEU A 24 -3.52 -2.66 25.20
C LEU A 24 -2.44 -3.76 25.31
N GLU A 25 -2.83 -4.97 25.70
CA GLU A 25 -1.92 -6.13 25.70
C GLU A 25 -1.35 -6.39 24.30
N LYS A 26 -2.16 -6.18 23.26
CA LYS A 26 -1.76 -6.22 21.85
C LYS A 26 -2.20 -4.93 21.15
N GLY A 27 -1.24 -4.05 20.85
CA GLY A 27 -1.48 -2.80 20.15
C GLY A 27 -2.03 -1.68 21.04
N TYR A 28 -2.84 -0.79 20.46
CA TYR A 28 -3.40 0.38 21.13
C TYR A 28 -4.87 0.57 20.78
N ARG A 29 -5.63 1.18 21.69
CA ARG A 29 -6.94 1.75 21.40
C ARG A 29 -6.74 3.22 21.02
N ARG A 30 -6.98 3.56 19.75
CA ARG A 30 -7.05 4.94 19.28
C ARG A 30 -8.42 5.51 19.65
N ILE A 31 -8.45 6.66 20.31
CA ILE A 31 -9.67 7.34 20.75
C ILE A 31 -9.67 8.76 20.20
N GLU A 32 -10.69 9.11 19.44
CA GLU A 32 -10.94 10.46 18.97
C GLU A 32 -11.88 11.22 19.90
N ARG A 33 -11.47 12.43 20.28
CA ARG A 33 -12.29 13.35 21.04
C ARG A 33 -12.34 14.73 20.38
N GLU A 34 -13.45 15.41 20.58
CA GLU A 34 -13.70 16.77 20.10
C GLU A 34 -14.09 17.67 21.27
N TRP A 35 -13.53 18.88 21.31
CA TRP A 35 -13.87 19.86 22.33
C TRP A 35 -15.16 20.61 21.95
N ASN A 36 -16.24 20.41 22.72
CA ASN A 36 -17.52 21.05 22.44
C ASN A 36 -17.68 22.45 23.09
N GLY A 37 -16.63 22.98 23.71
CA GLY A 37 -16.67 24.24 24.49
C GLY A 37 -16.61 24.02 26.00
N SER A 38 -16.96 22.83 26.48
CA SER A 38 -17.00 22.50 27.92
C SER A 38 -16.21 21.24 28.27
N GLU A 39 -16.25 20.23 27.41
CA GLU A 39 -15.59 18.95 27.64
C GLU A 39 -15.12 18.29 26.34
N TRP A 40 -14.26 17.28 26.50
CA TRP A 40 -13.83 16.42 25.40
C TRP A 40 -14.86 15.31 25.16
N ARG A 41 -15.68 15.48 24.13
CA ARG A 41 -16.67 14.48 23.72
C ARG A 41 -16.03 13.37 22.90
N HIS A 42 -16.25 12.12 23.30
CA HIS A 42 -15.83 10.94 22.53
C HIS A 42 -16.58 10.88 21.19
N CYS A 43 -15.84 10.81 20.09
CA CYS A 43 -16.38 10.82 18.73
C CYS A 43 -16.10 9.53 17.96
N GLY A 44 -15.10 8.75 18.37
CA GLY A 44 -14.78 7.48 17.74
C GLY A 44 -13.66 6.75 18.46
N SER A 45 -13.63 5.43 18.34
CA SER A 45 -12.55 4.61 18.85
C SER A 45 -12.31 3.41 17.94
N GLU A 46 -11.06 3.03 17.77
CA GLU A 46 -10.67 1.83 17.03
C GLU A 46 -9.50 1.11 17.72
N HIS A 47 -9.40 -0.20 17.47
CA HIS A 47 -8.26 -1.01 17.91
C HIS A 47 -7.22 -1.02 16.78
N THR A 48 -6.00 -0.61 17.09
CA THR A 48 -4.88 -0.54 16.15
C THR A 48 -3.76 -1.47 16.61
N THR A 49 -3.47 -2.50 15.82
CA THR A 49 -2.45 -3.51 16.15
C THR A 49 -1.08 -3.25 15.54
N ASP A 50 -1.00 -2.39 14.51
CA ASP A 50 0.18 -2.23 13.66
C ASP A 50 0.73 -0.79 13.71
N LEU A 51 1.00 -0.31 14.93
CA LEU A 51 1.58 1.01 15.14
C LEU A 51 3.10 0.94 15.07
N THR A 52 3.67 1.69 14.12
CA THR A 52 5.12 1.86 14.02
C THR A 52 5.51 3.18 14.69
N LEU A 53 6.11 3.12 15.88
CA LEU A 53 6.52 4.31 16.65
C LEU A 53 7.72 5.05 16.01
N HIS A 54 8.53 4.32 15.27
CA HIS A 54 9.63 4.82 14.47
C HIS A 54 9.48 4.24 13.07
N PRO A 55 8.77 4.92 12.15
CA PRO A 55 8.68 4.43 10.79
C PRO A 55 10.11 4.23 10.25
N PRO A 56 10.39 3.14 9.50
CA PRO A 56 11.64 3.05 8.74
C PRO A 56 11.76 4.26 7.81
N GLU A 57 12.92 4.42 7.14
CA GLU A 57 13.06 5.38 6.04
C GLU A 57 11.84 5.35 5.11
N ASP A 58 11.51 6.50 4.53
CA ASP A 58 10.36 6.63 3.63
C ASP A 58 10.33 5.45 2.65
N PRO A 59 9.17 4.78 2.46
CA PRO A 59 9.11 3.65 1.56
C PRO A 59 9.54 4.08 0.15
N PRO A 60 10.26 3.22 -0.60
CA PRO A 60 10.74 3.56 -1.94
C PRO A 60 9.56 3.96 -2.81
N THR A 61 9.65 5.07 -3.52
CA THR A 61 8.61 5.59 -4.42
C THR A 61 8.23 4.57 -5.49
N LEU A 62 7.02 4.70 -6.05
CA LEU A 62 6.59 3.86 -7.18
C LEU A 62 7.58 3.94 -8.37
N GLU A 63 8.23 5.08 -8.57
CA GLU A 63 9.23 5.26 -9.62
C GLU A 63 10.53 4.50 -9.35
N GLU A 64 10.99 4.49 -8.10
CA GLU A 64 12.12 3.68 -7.67
C GLU A 64 11.80 2.18 -7.78
N LEU A 65 10.59 1.77 -7.43
CA LEU A 65 10.12 0.39 -7.59
C LEU A 65 10.07 -0.03 -9.07
N ILE A 66 9.51 0.81 -9.94
CA ILE A 66 9.50 0.56 -11.40
C ILE A 66 10.93 0.49 -11.95
N SER A 67 11.81 1.39 -11.51
CA SER A 67 13.21 1.41 -11.94
C SER A 67 13.97 0.15 -11.51
N GLN A 68 13.62 -0.44 -10.35
CA GLN A 68 14.23 -1.68 -9.87
C GLN A 68 13.82 -2.93 -10.66
N ILE A 69 12.61 -2.96 -11.23
CA ILE A 69 12.19 -4.07 -12.10
C ILE A 69 12.58 -3.87 -13.56
N HIS A 70 12.95 -2.65 -13.95
CA HIS A 70 13.32 -2.29 -15.31
C HIS A 70 14.52 -3.09 -15.84
N GLY A 71 14.40 -3.65 -17.04
CA GLY A 71 15.45 -4.43 -17.69
C GLY A 71 15.77 -5.75 -16.99
N THR A 72 14.99 -6.18 -16.00
CA THR A 72 15.26 -7.43 -15.28
C THR A 72 14.65 -8.65 -15.96
N TRP A 73 13.75 -8.47 -16.94
CA TRP A 73 12.96 -9.55 -17.56
C TRP A 73 13.80 -10.67 -18.18
N ASP A 74 14.93 -10.31 -18.80
CA ASP A 74 15.83 -11.24 -19.48
C ASP A 74 16.68 -12.07 -18.49
N HIS A 75 16.71 -11.71 -17.20
CA HIS A 75 17.37 -12.53 -16.19
C HIS A 75 16.57 -13.81 -15.92
N PRO A 76 17.21 -14.93 -15.55
CA PRO A 76 16.54 -16.21 -15.29
C PRO A 76 15.36 -16.12 -14.30
N ASN A 77 15.44 -15.20 -13.34
CA ASN A 77 14.39 -14.92 -12.37
C ASN A 77 14.17 -13.39 -12.23
N PRO A 78 13.31 -12.79 -13.06
CA PRO A 78 13.14 -11.36 -13.13
C PRO A 78 12.48 -10.81 -11.87
N ALA A 79 12.71 -9.53 -11.60
CA ALA A 79 12.04 -8.83 -10.51
C ALA A 79 10.68 -8.34 -11.00
N VAL A 80 9.67 -8.46 -10.16
CA VAL A 80 8.30 -8.02 -10.42
C VAL A 80 7.75 -7.29 -9.20
N LEU A 81 6.78 -6.41 -9.42
CA LEU A 81 6.03 -5.78 -8.34
C LEU A 81 4.81 -6.63 -8.03
N THR A 82 4.62 -7.01 -6.77
CA THR A 82 3.46 -7.78 -6.33
C THR A 82 2.69 -7.00 -5.29
N PHE A 83 1.37 -6.93 -5.46
CA PHE A 83 0.44 -6.31 -4.54
C PHE A 83 -0.09 -7.32 -3.53
N THR A 84 -0.73 -6.83 -2.46
CA THR A 84 -1.29 -7.65 -1.38
C THR A 84 -2.31 -8.69 -1.86
N ASN A 85 -2.98 -8.43 -2.98
CA ASN A 85 -3.98 -9.29 -3.60
C ASN A 85 -3.39 -10.21 -4.70
N GLU A 86 -2.07 -10.40 -4.70
CA GLU A 86 -1.33 -11.21 -5.68
C GLU A 86 -1.36 -10.67 -7.12
N ASP A 87 -1.88 -9.45 -7.34
CA ASP A 87 -1.69 -8.77 -8.61
C ASP A 87 -0.19 -8.53 -8.81
N THR A 88 0.31 -8.76 -10.02
CA THR A 88 1.73 -8.66 -10.32
C THR A 88 1.96 -7.81 -11.55
N VAL A 89 3.00 -6.97 -11.50
CA VAL A 89 3.43 -6.11 -12.59
C VAL A 89 4.86 -6.44 -12.95
N ALA A 90 5.08 -6.73 -14.22
CA ALA A 90 6.40 -6.93 -14.79
C ALA A 90 6.71 -5.82 -15.80
N GLU A 91 7.97 -5.45 -15.91
CA GLU A 91 8.46 -4.57 -16.96
C GLU A 91 9.05 -5.44 -18.07
N ILE A 92 8.52 -5.32 -19.29
CA ILE A 92 8.92 -6.10 -20.45
C ILE A 92 9.07 -5.16 -21.65
N ASN A 93 10.28 -5.03 -22.18
CA ASN A 93 10.59 -4.23 -23.39
C ASN A 93 10.15 -2.76 -23.31
N GLY A 94 10.34 -2.11 -22.16
CA GLY A 94 9.94 -0.74 -21.88
C GLY A 94 8.46 -0.57 -21.49
N GLN A 95 7.73 -1.66 -21.32
CA GLN A 95 6.28 -1.65 -21.07
C GLN A 95 5.94 -2.36 -19.77
N LEU A 96 5.18 -1.68 -18.90
CA LEU A 96 4.63 -2.30 -17.70
C LEU A 96 3.41 -3.13 -18.07
N ARG A 97 3.43 -4.41 -17.69
CA ARG A 97 2.37 -5.38 -17.93
C ARG A 97 1.84 -5.86 -16.60
N TYR A 98 0.54 -5.70 -16.41
CA TYR A 98 -0.16 -6.08 -15.19
C TYR A 98 -0.89 -7.41 -15.40
N ARG A 99 -0.85 -8.26 -14.39
CA ARG A 99 -1.52 -9.56 -14.33
C ARG A 99 -2.25 -9.69 -12.99
N SER A 100 -3.51 -10.08 -13.04
CA SER A 100 -4.35 -10.34 -11.86
C SER A 100 -4.82 -11.78 -11.86
N PRO A 101 -4.98 -12.44 -10.68
CA PRO A 101 -5.46 -13.81 -10.63
C PRO A 101 -6.91 -13.95 -11.09
N THR A 102 -7.65 -12.84 -11.13
CA THR A 102 -9.08 -12.80 -11.50
C THR A 102 -9.34 -12.61 -12.99
N GLN A 103 -8.31 -12.30 -13.77
CA GLN A 103 -8.41 -12.06 -15.21
C GLN A 103 -7.67 -13.16 -15.98
N ASP A 104 -8.03 -13.41 -17.23
CA ASP A 104 -7.32 -14.36 -18.11
C ASP A 104 -6.46 -13.59 -19.11
N GLY A 105 -5.25 -13.21 -18.66
CA GLY A 105 -4.25 -12.51 -19.46
C GLY A 105 -3.70 -11.26 -18.80
N TRP A 106 -2.74 -10.63 -19.48
CA TRP A 106 -2.12 -9.39 -19.03
C TRP A 106 -2.65 -8.21 -19.84
N TYR A 107 -2.53 -7.00 -19.30
CA TYR A 107 -2.74 -5.78 -20.06
C TYR A 107 -1.66 -4.74 -19.75
N ALA A 108 -1.42 -3.85 -20.70
CA ALA A 108 -0.43 -2.79 -20.53
C ALA A 108 -0.94 -1.77 -19.51
N VAL A 109 -0.11 -1.35 -18.57
CA VAL A 109 -0.42 -0.32 -17.56
C VAL A 109 0.53 0.86 -17.66
N THR A 110 0.03 2.05 -17.33
CA THR A 110 0.84 3.26 -17.16
C THR A 110 1.10 3.49 -15.67
N LYS A 111 2.00 4.42 -15.34
CA LYS A 111 2.22 4.86 -13.96
C LYS A 111 0.92 5.36 -13.31
N THR A 112 0.08 6.09 -14.04
CA THR A 112 -1.22 6.59 -13.54
C THR A 112 -2.21 5.46 -13.24
N ASP A 113 -2.19 4.40 -14.05
CA ASP A 113 -3.00 3.20 -13.75
C ASP A 113 -2.52 2.57 -12.45
N LEU A 114 -1.20 2.39 -12.28
CA LEU A 114 -0.62 1.86 -11.04
C LEU A 114 -0.93 2.73 -9.81
N GLU A 115 -0.86 4.06 -9.93
CA GLU A 115 -1.25 4.98 -8.86
C GLU A 115 -2.72 4.81 -8.45
N SER A 116 -3.59 4.49 -9.40
CA SER A 116 -4.99 4.17 -9.11
C SER A 116 -5.11 2.83 -8.37
N HIS A 117 -4.30 1.84 -8.74
CA HIS A 117 -4.26 0.52 -8.07
C HIS A 117 -3.70 0.60 -6.65
N LEU A 118 -2.76 1.52 -6.36
CA LEU A 118 -2.26 1.74 -4.99
C LEU A 118 -3.39 2.02 -3.99
N ARG A 119 -4.44 2.73 -4.43
CA ARG A 119 -5.58 3.09 -3.59
C ARG A 119 -6.49 1.91 -3.25
N THR A 120 -6.49 0.87 -4.07
CA THR A 120 -7.39 -0.29 -3.95
C THR A 120 -6.68 -1.55 -3.45
N ALA A 121 -5.45 -1.79 -3.90
CA ALA A 121 -4.68 -3.02 -3.64
C ALA A 121 -3.53 -2.83 -2.62
N GLY A 122 -3.25 -1.58 -2.22
CA GLY A 122 -2.17 -1.24 -1.29
C GLY A 122 -0.82 -1.03 -1.98
N TYR A 123 0.24 -0.94 -1.18
CA TYR A 123 1.60 -0.68 -1.67
C TYR A 123 2.25 -1.98 -2.17
N PRO A 124 2.82 -2.02 -3.39
CA PRO A 124 3.46 -3.22 -3.90
C PRO A 124 4.85 -3.42 -3.29
N THR A 125 5.28 -4.68 -3.24
CA THR A 125 6.63 -5.10 -2.86
C THR A 125 7.33 -5.73 -4.07
N ILE A 126 8.66 -5.70 -4.08
CA ILE A 126 9.44 -6.39 -5.10
C ILE A 126 9.58 -7.85 -4.72
N HIS A 127 9.18 -8.73 -5.63
CA HIS A 127 9.38 -10.16 -5.54
C HIS A 127 10.12 -10.68 -6.77
N ARG A 128 10.69 -11.87 -6.64
CA ARG A 128 11.12 -12.63 -7.80
C ARG A 128 9.92 -13.27 -8.46
N LEU A 129 9.91 -13.36 -9.79
CA LEU A 129 8.81 -14.01 -10.51
C LEU A 129 8.55 -15.43 -9.98
N SER A 130 9.60 -16.19 -9.63
CA SER A 130 9.47 -17.53 -9.05
C SER A 130 8.78 -17.59 -7.67
N GLU A 131 8.67 -16.46 -6.97
CA GLU A 131 7.97 -16.33 -5.69
C GLU A 131 6.48 -16.00 -5.87
N THR A 132 6.07 -15.71 -7.11
CA THR A 132 4.68 -15.41 -7.47
C THR A 132 4.02 -16.65 -8.08
N PRO A 133 2.68 -16.71 -8.16
CA PRO A 133 1.98 -17.78 -8.87
C PRO A 133 2.15 -17.72 -10.40
N TYR A 134 2.82 -16.70 -10.94
CA TYR A 134 2.96 -16.48 -12.37
C TYR A 134 4.29 -16.97 -12.94
N ASN A 135 4.27 -17.27 -14.23
CA ASN A 135 5.44 -17.56 -15.04
C ASN A 135 5.55 -16.55 -16.19
N ARG A 136 6.61 -16.65 -16.99
CA ARG A 136 6.84 -15.71 -18.10
C ARG A 136 5.72 -15.71 -19.13
N ALA A 137 5.12 -16.87 -19.40
CA ALA A 137 4.07 -16.99 -20.40
C ALA A 137 2.84 -16.16 -20.02
N ASP A 138 2.55 -16.00 -18.72
CA ASP A 138 1.41 -15.19 -18.25
C ASP A 138 1.54 -13.71 -18.62
N PHE A 139 2.77 -13.23 -18.85
CA PHE A 139 3.04 -11.84 -19.25
C PHE A 139 3.40 -11.68 -20.72
N THR A 140 3.54 -12.78 -21.48
CA THR A 140 3.90 -12.76 -22.91
C THR A 140 2.86 -13.38 -23.83
N ALA A 141 1.87 -14.10 -23.29
CA ALA A 141 0.72 -14.63 -24.02
C ALA A 141 -0.22 -13.51 -24.50
N ASP A 142 -1.41 -13.86 -25.00
CA ASP A 142 -2.36 -12.89 -25.53
C ASP A 142 -2.75 -11.84 -24.48
N SER A 143 -2.66 -10.58 -24.89
CA SER A 143 -3.03 -9.44 -24.05
C SER A 143 -4.53 -9.20 -24.06
N ILE A 144 -5.09 -8.81 -22.92
CA ILE A 144 -6.46 -8.33 -22.83
C ILE A 144 -6.50 -6.85 -23.26
N PRO A 145 -7.46 -6.43 -24.11
CA PRO A 145 -7.67 -5.01 -24.41
C PRO A 145 -8.08 -4.25 -23.14
N ARG A 146 -7.54 -3.03 -22.95
CA ARG A 146 -7.97 -2.14 -21.86
C ARG A 146 -9.47 -1.85 -21.98
N GLN A 147 -10.20 -2.02 -20.87
CA GLN A 147 -11.58 -1.57 -20.72
C GLN A 147 -11.65 -0.09 -20.35
#